data_AF-A0A962BYM1-F1
#
_entry.id   AF-A0A962BYM1-F1
#
_cell.length_a   1.000
_cell.length_b   1.000
_cell.length_c   1.000
_cell.angle_alpha   90.00
_cell.angle_beta   90.00
_cell.angle_gamma   90.00
#
_symmetry.space_group_name_H-M   'P 1'
#
loop_
_entity.id
_entity.type
_entity.pdbx_description
1 polymer ?
#
loop_
_entity_poly.entity_id
_entity_poly.type
_entity_poly.pdbx_seq_one_letter_code
_entity_poly.pdbx_strand_id
1 'polypeptide(L)'
;RGLIEATYADQSEDGAMARWLYELDNGSGSGNRRRKGRIALAQLARLGLAMDGNTLPESKAQTRYSETDSLDVLLLRDLRQDAERHVARLVLLDRSVVELPTRKALPWKERARLKPITAQLMRQVVPVRPGEAPAAIVRDTLEKYGLQHCFYLGSADWAEDESLLRVALVDEAGTLRGLHGQAVHDKYPLEYRDDLGYRVIKS
;
A
#
# COMPACT_ATOMS: atom_id res chain seq x y z
N ARG A 1 17.65 -46.03 -22.63
CA ARG A 1 17.51 -44.57 -22.33
C ARG A 1 18.89 -43.94 -22.45
N GLY A 2 19.32 -43.53 -23.65
CA GLY A 2 20.71 -43.04 -23.82
C GLY A 2 20.98 -42.30 -25.12
N LEU A 3 19.95 -41.76 -25.80
CA LEU A 3 20.14 -40.96 -27.01
C LEU A 3 19.83 -39.47 -26.82
N ILE A 4 19.11 -39.10 -25.76
CA ILE A 4 18.69 -37.71 -25.53
C ILE A 4 19.74 -36.94 -24.72
N GLU A 5 20.53 -37.61 -23.87
CA GLU A 5 21.57 -36.98 -23.05
C GLU A 5 22.83 -36.61 -23.83
N ALA A 6 23.09 -37.24 -24.97
CA ALA A 6 24.25 -36.90 -25.82
C ALA A 6 24.06 -35.57 -26.60
N THR A 7 22.82 -35.12 -26.78
CA THR A 7 22.51 -33.88 -27.51
C THR A 7 22.75 -32.63 -26.67
N TYR A 8 22.85 -32.77 -25.35
CA TYR A 8 23.11 -31.66 -24.42
C TYR A 8 24.57 -31.61 -23.91
N ALA A 9 25.47 -32.40 -24.51
CA ALA A 9 26.89 -32.33 -24.17
C ALA A 9 27.53 -31.08 -24.78
N ASP A 10 28.33 -30.36 -23.98
CA ASP A 10 29.12 -29.21 -24.44
C ASP A 10 30.00 -29.64 -25.62
N GLN A 11 29.76 -29.05 -26.80
CA GLN A 11 30.58 -29.24 -27.99
C GLN A 11 31.57 -28.09 -28.09
N SER A 12 32.83 -28.39 -28.38
CA SER A 12 33.83 -27.36 -28.66
C SER A 12 33.50 -26.68 -29.99
N GLU A 13 33.00 -25.45 -29.93
CA GLU A 13 32.70 -24.66 -31.13
C GLU A 13 33.98 -24.02 -31.68
N ASP A 14 34.29 -24.26 -32.96
CA ASP A 14 35.46 -23.70 -33.65
C ASP A 14 35.08 -22.59 -34.64
N GLY A 15 35.99 -21.64 -34.85
CA GLY A 15 35.88 -20.63 -35.91
C GLY A 15 34.99 -19.43 -35.57
N ALA A 16 34.15 -18.98 -36.52
CA ALA A 16 33.34 -17.77 -36.36
C ALA A 16 32.32 -17.87 -35.21
N MET A 17 31.87 -19.09 -34.90
CA MET A 17 30.93 -19.35 -33.81
C MET A 17 31.60 -19.11 -32.44
N ALA A 18 32.84 -19.56 -32.25
CA ALA A 18 33.63 -19.31 -31.06
C ALA A 18 33.78 -17.80 -30.77
N ARG A 19 33.97 -17.00 -31.84
CA ARG A 19 34.03 -15.54 -31.73
C ARG A 19 32.69 -14.96 -31.29
N TRP A 20 31.58 -15.44 -31.83
CA TRP A 20 30.24 -14.97 -31.43
C TRP A 20 29.88 -15.38 -30.00
N LEU A 21 30.24 -16.59 -29.58
CA LEU A 21 30.08 -17.03 -28.19
C LEU A 21 30.89 -16.14 -27.24
N TYR A 22 32.14 -15.84 -27.60
CA TYR A 22 32.99 -14.93 -26.85
C TYR A 22 32.40 -13.52 -26.75
N GLU A 23 31.90 -12.96 -27.86
CA GLU A 23 31.23 -11.65 -27.89
C GLU A 23 29.91 -11.64 -27.10
N LEU A 24 29.19 -12.76 -27.04
CA LEU A 24 27.96 -12.89 -26.28
C LEU A 24 28.23 -12.92 -24.77
N ASP A 25 29.24 -13.67 -24.33
CA ASP A 25 29.59 -13.79 -22.91
C ASP A 25 30.31 -12.54 -22.38
N ASN A 26 31.23 -11.96 -23.16
CA ASN A 26 32.05 -10.82 -22.72
C ASN A 26 31.53 -9.45 -23.17
N GLY A 27 30.63 -9.42 -24.17
CA GLY A 27 30.10 -8.21 -24.78
C GLY A 27 30.95 -7.76 -25.97
N SER A 28 30.33 -7.01 -26.89
CA SER A 28 31.01 -6.45 -28.06
C SER A 28 31.13 -4.93 -27.95
N GLY A 29 32.31 -4.42 -28.31
CA GLY A 29 32.62 -3.01 -28.38
C GLY A 29 33.13 -2.65 -29.77
N SER A 30 32.21 -2.34 -30.69
CA SER A 30 32.58 -1.69 -31.95
C SER A 30 31.80 -0.38 -32.07
N GLY A 31 32.52 0.73 -32.01
CA GLY A 31 31.97 2.08 -32.07
C GLY A 31 31.22 2.54 -30.80
N ASN A 32 30.39 3.59 -30.95
CA ASN A 32 29.79 4.38 -29.87
C ASN A 32 28.63 3.69 -29.10
N ARG A 33 28.52 2.36 -29.15
CA ARG A 33 27.50 1.57 -28.42
C ARG A 33 28.15 0.34 -27.79
N ARG A 34 28.47 0.44 -26.50
CA ARG A 34 29.04 -0.65 -25.70
C ARG A 34 27.91 -1.57 -25.25
N ARG A 35 27.81 -2.80 -25.79
CA ARG A 35 26.87 -3.82 -25.29
C ARG A 35 27.54 -4.61 -24.18
N LYS A 36 26.86 -4.75 -23.04
CA LYS A 36 27.33 -5.59 -21.93
C LYS A 36 27.07 -7.07 -22.27
N GLY A 37 28.07 -7.93 -22.04
CA GLY A 37 27.96 -9.37 -22.21
C GLY A 37 27.19 -10.05 -21.07
N ARG A 38 26.84 -11.32 -21.28
CA ARG A 38 26.08 -12.14 -20.31
C ARG A 38 26.76 -12.22 -18.95
N ILE A 39 28.10 -12.31 -18.90
CA ILE A 39 28.86 -12.38 -17.65
C ILE A 39 28.70 -11.08 -16.84
N ALA A 40 28.82 -9.92 -17.49
CA ALA A 40 28.67 -8.61 -16.83
C ALA A 40 27.23 -8.38 -16.33
N LEU A 41 26.23 -8.85 -17.09
CA LEU A 41 24.83 -8.80 -16.67
C LEU A 41 24.56 -9.74 -15.48
N ALA A 42 25.14 -10.95 -15.48
CA ALA A 42 25.02 -11.88 -14.37
C ALA A 42 25.70 -11.35 -13.10
N GLN A 43 26.84 -10.66 -13.23
CA GLN A 43 27.50 -9.99 -12.10
C GLN A 43 26.67 -8.82 -11.56
N LEU A 44 26.02 -8.03 -12.42
CA LEU A 44 25.08 -6.99 -11.99
C LEU A 44 23.86 -7.58 -11.27
N ALA A 45 23.31 -8.69 -11.78
CA ALA A 45 22.21 -9.39 -11.13
C ALA A 45 22.64 -9.95 -9.75
N ARG A 46 23.86 -10.50 -9.64
CA ARG A 46 24.42 -10.95 -8.35
C ARG A 46 24.69 -9.80 -7.38
N LEU A 47 25.13 -8.65 -7.86
CA LEU A 47 25.24 -7.42 -7.06
C LEU A 47 23.85 -6.93 -6.60
N GLY A 48 22.81 -7.10 -7.41
CA GLY A 48 21.43 -6.80 -7.02
C GLY A 48 20.79 -7.83 -6.07
N LEU A 49 21.25 -9.09 -6.12
CA LEU A 49 20.82 -10.18 -5.23
C LEU A 49 21.58 -10.22 -3.89
N ALA A 50 22.61 -9.40 -3.71
CA ALA A 50 23.28 -9.19 -2.44
C ALA A 50 22.50 -8.22 -1.52
N MET A 51 21.17 -8.39 -1.46
CA MET A 51 20.33 -7.84 -0.40
C MET A 51 19.82 -8.99 0.45
N ASP A 52 20.71 -9.57 1.25
CA ASP A 52 20.35 -9.94 2.63
C ASP A 52 20.44 -8.69 3.52
N GLY A 53 19.94 -7.58 2.99
CA GLY A 53 19.51 -6.47 3.81
C GLY A 53 18.09 -6.84 4.19
N ASN A 54 17.91 -7.18 5.47
CA ASN A 54 16.60 -7.29 6.11
C ASN A 54 15.85 -5.96 5.87
N THR A 55 15.16 -5.85 4.75
CA THR A 55 14.33 -4.70 4.42
C THR A 55 13.09 -4.81 5.28
N LEU A 56 13.22 -4.29 6.50
CA LEU A 56 12.09 -3.71 7.20
C LEU A 56 11.34 -2.78 6.22
N PRO A 57 10.00 -2.69 6.31
CA PRO A 57 9.21 -1.84 5.44
C PRO A 57 9.82 -0.45 5.30
N GLU A 58 9.81 0.08 4.08
CA GLU A 58 10.35 1.39 3.70
C GLU A 58 9.70 2.58 4.46
N SER A 59 8.80 2.34 5.43
CA SER A 59 8.38 3.35 6.40
C SER A 59 9.51 3.81 7.34
N LYS A 60 10.67 3.13 7.35
CA LYS A 60 11.83 3.51 8.18
C LYS A 60 13.05 4.03 7.42
N ALA A 61 12.94 4.32 6.12
CA ALA A 61 14.02 4.93 5.34
C ALA A 61 14.09 6.45 5.59
N GLN A 62 14.61 6.82 6.77
CA GLN A 62 14.75 8.20 7.21
C GLN A 62 15.86 8.91 6.41
N THR A 63 15.51 9.49 5.27
CA THR A 63 16.37 10.42 4.53
C THR A 63 15.80 11.83 4.69
N ARG A 64 16.54 12.66 5.45
CA ARG A 64 16.23 14.01 5.94
C ARG A 64 15.43 14.08 7.25
N TYR A 65 16.01 14.84 8.18
CA TYR A 65 15.29 15.54 9.24
C TYR A 65 14.09 16.28 8.62
N SER A 66 12.86 15.80 8.83
CA SER A 66 11.65 16.61 9.04
C SER A 66 10.31 15.86 8.97
N GLU A 67 10.22 14.60 8.51
CA GLU A 67 8.92 13.92 8.52
C GLU A 67 8.73 13.17 9.83
N THR A 68 7.95 13.79 10.72
CA THR A 68 7.26 13.01 11.75
C THR A 68 6.36 12.05 10.97
N ASP A 69 6.66 10.75 10.99
CA ASP A 69 5.79 9.72 10.44
C ASP A 69 4.36 10.06 10.88
N SER A 70 3.44 10.18 9.94
CA SER A 70 2.06 10.61 10.18
C SER A 70 1.12 9.63 9.51
N LEU A 71 0.15 9.12 10.28
CA LEU A 71 -0.88 8.22 9.80
C LEU A 71 -2.14 9.01 9.47
N ASP A 72 -2.75 8.63 8.35
CA ASP A 72 -4.04 9.18 7.93
C ASP A 72 -5.17 8.54 8.72
N VAL A 73 -5.94 9.39 9.40
CA VAL A 73 -7.12 8.98 10.17
C VAL A 73 -8.37 9.54 9.49
N LEU A 74 -9.20 8.65 8.94
CA LEU A 74 -10.50 9.01 8.39
C LEU A 74 -11.53 9.13 9.53
N LEU A 75 -12.09 10.32 9.69
CA LEU A 75 -13.12 10.62 10.67
C LEU A 75 -14.51 10.56 10.06
N LEU A 76 -15.39 9.76 10.64
CA LEU A 76 -16.78 9.61 10.21
C LEU A 76 -17.69 9.73 11.43
N ARG A 77 -18.98 10.02 11.23
CA ARG A 77 -19.98 9.91 12.30
C ARG A 77 -20.55 8.51 12.41
N ASP A 78 -20.77 7.88 11.26
CA ASP A 78 -21.32 6.54 11.19
C ASP A 78 -20.82 5.84 9.92
N LEU A 79 -20.74 4.52 9.99
CA LEU A 79 -20.28 3.66 8.92
C LEU A 79 -21.12 2.37 8.94
N ARG A 80 -21.94 2.17 7.90
CA ARG A 80 -22.82 1.00 7.80
C ARG A 80 -22.73 0.35 6.43
N GLN A 81 -22.95 -0.96 6.37
CA GLN A 81 -23.10 -1.68 5.12
C GLN A 81 -24.58 -1.90 4.81
N ASP A 82 -24.93 -1.66 3.55
CA ASP A 82 -26.20 -2.04 2.95
C ASP A 82 -25.92 -3.23 2.03
N ALA A 83 -26.22 -4.43 2.55
CA ALA A 83 -25.99 -5.68 1.84
C ALA A 83 -26.93 -5.85 0.63
N GLU A 84 -28.14 -5.29 0.66
CA GLU A 84 -29.10 -5.40 -0.43
C GLU A 84 -28.65 -4.60 -1.65
N ARG A 85 -28.10 -3.40 -1.42
CA ARG A 85 -27.64 -2.50 -2.48
C ARG A 85 -26.17 -2.68 -2.82
N HIS A 86 -25.43 -3.51 -2.09
CA HIS A 86 -23.98 -3.67 -2.20
C HIS A 86 -23.22 -2.34 -2.10
N VAL A 87 -23.63 -1.49 -1.15
CA VAL A 87 -22.99 -0.20 -0.88
C VAL A 87 -22.71 -0.05 0.61
N ALA A 88 -21.62 0.64 0.94
CA ALA A 88 -21.34 1.13 2.26
C ALA A 88 -21.79 2.58 2.35
N ARG A 89 -22.54 2.89 3.40
CA ARG A 89 -23.02 4.23 3.72
C ARG A 89 -22.10 4.84 4.78
N LEU A 90 -21.44 5.93 4.39
CA LEU A 90 -20.54 6.71 5.23
C LEU A 90 -21.25 8.02 5.58
N VAL A 91 -21.39 8.31 6.86
CA VAL A 91 -21.90 9.61 7.33
C VAL A 91 -20.70 10.47 7.71
N LEU A 92 -20.52 11.58 7.02
CA LEU A 92 -19.39 12.50 7.26
C LEU A 92 -19.65 13.37 8.51
N LEU A 93 -18.66 14.18 8.91
CA LEU A 93 -18.75 15.05 10.07
C LEU A 93 -19.85 16.13 9.93
N ASP A 94 -20.10 16.59 8.71
CA ASP A 94 -21.18 17.53 8.35
C ASP A 94 -22.57 16.87 8.23
N ARG A 95 -22.68 15.57 8.57
CA ARG A 95 -23.88 14.72 8.43
C ARG A 95 -24.30 14.44 6.99
N SER A 96 -23.52 14.86 6.00
CA SER A 96 -23.73 14.41 4.63
C SER A 96 -23.45 12.91 4.52
N VAL A 97 -24.13 12.28 3.56
CA VAL A 97 -24.08 10.84 3.37
C VAL A 97 -23.42 10.53 2.03
N VAL A 98 -22.38 9.72 2.09
CA VAL A 98 -21.63 9.24 0.93
C VAL A 98 -21.83 7.73 0.82
N GLU A 99 -22.06 7.24 -0.39
CA GLU A 99 -22.22 5.82 -0.66
C GLU A 99 -21.03 5.32 -1.49
N LEU A 100 -20.34 4.31 -0.97
CA LEU A 100 -19.24 3.62 -1.64
C LEU A 100 -19.69 2.23 -2.08
N PRO A 101 -19.37 1.79 -3.29
CA PRO A 101 -19.68 0.43 -3.71
C PRO A 101 -18.76 -0.58 -2.98
N THR A 102 -19.32 -1.69 -2.48
CA THR A 102 -18.55 -2.72 -1.76
C THR A 102 -17.96 -3.78 -2.69
N ARG A 103 -18.32 -3.75 -3.99
CA ARG A 103 -17.82 -4.69 -5.00
C ARG A 103 -16.34 -4.43 -5.28
N LYS A 104 -15.53 -5.50 -5.37
CA LYS A 104 -14.08 -5.40 -5.64
C LYS A 104 -13.78 -4.84 -7.03
N ALA A 105 -14.53 -5.25 -8.04
CA ALA A 105 -14.37 -4.79 -9.41
C ALA A 105 -15.48 -3.79 -9.78
N LEU A 106 -15.07 -2.60 -10.21
CA LEU A 106 -15.99 -1.55 -10.65
C LEU A 106 -15.87 -1.29 -12.16
N PRO A 107 -17.01 -1.13 -12.87
CA PRO A 107 -17.02 -0.65 -14.24
C PRO A 107 -16.36 0.72 -14.36
N TRP A 108 -15.75 1.01 -15.52
CA TRP A 108 -15.10 2.29 -15.79
C TRP A 108 -15.98 3.52 -15.50
N LYS A 109 -17.27 3.46 -15.86
CA LYS A 109 -18.22 4.56 -15.64
C LYS A 109 -18.41 4.86 -14.15
N GLU A 110 -18.43 3.85 -13.29
CA GLU A 110 -18.56 4.01 -11.85
C GLU A 110 -17.29 4.56 -11.21
N ARG A 111 -16.11 4.18 -11.74
CA ARG A 111 -14.83 4.74 -11.28
C ARG A 111 -14.75 6.26 -11.44
N ALA A 112 -15.34 6.81 -12.50
CA ALA A 112 -15.40 8.26 -12.70
C ALA A 112 -16.20 8.96 -11.58
N ARG A 113 -17.26 8.31 -11.07
CA ARG A 113 -18.09 8.83 -9.95
C ARG A 113 -17.33 8.82 -8.62
N LEU A 114 -16.30 8.00 -8.47
CA LEU A 114 -15.50 7.95 -7.24
C LEU A 114 -14.66 9.21 -7.03
N LYS A 115 -14.15 9.86 -8.09
CA LYS A 115 -13.28 11.03 -7.94
C LYS A 115 -13.84 12.14 -7.02
N PRO A 116 -15.08 12.64 -7.23
CA PRO A 116 -15.64 13.64 -6.32
C PRO A 116 -15.92 13.09 -4.93
N ILE A 117 -16.26 11.80 -4.81
CA ILE A 117 -16.48 11.14 -3.52
C ILE A 117 -15.16 11.06 -2.73
N THR A 118 -14.08 10.60 -3.35
CA THR A 118 -12.74 10.58 -2.75
C THR A 118 -12.34 11.98 -2.31
N ALA A 119 -12.58 13.02 -3.12
CA ALA A 119 -12.29 14.40 -2.73
C ALA A 119 -13.08 14.86 -1.49
N GLN A 120 -14.33 14.40 -1.31
CA GLN A 120 -15.10 14.66 -0.09
C GLN A 120 -14.53 13.90 1.11
N LEU A 121 -14.18 12.63 0.93
CA LEU A 121 -13.62 11.79 1.99
C LEU A 121 -12.24 12.28 2.44
N MET A 122 -11.38 12.72 1.52
CA MET A 122 -10.07 13.29 1.84
C MET A 122 -10.15 14.52 2.75
N ARG A 123 -11.23 15.28 2.70
CA ARG A 123 -11.45 16.43 3.61
C ARG A 123 -11.76 16.00 5.04
N GLN A 124 -12.15 14.74 5.24
CA GLN A 124 -12.41 14.16 6.56
C GLN A 124 -11.19 13.41 7.12
N VAL A 125 -10.07 13.41 6.38
CA VAL A 125 -8.82 12.79 6.82
C VAL A 125 -8.03 13.78 7.64
N VAL A 126 -7.57 13.33 8.80
CA VAL A 126 -6.67 14.08 9.68
C VAL A 126 -5.36 13.32 9.80
N PRO A 127 -4.21 13.95 9.48
CA PRO A 127 -2.90 13.36 9.73
C PRO A 127 -2.60 13.41 11.23
N VAL A 128 -2.28 12.26 11.81
CA VAL A 128 -2.01 12.10 13.25
C VAL A 128 -0.69 11.37 13.45
N ARG A 129 0.01 11.64 14.55
CA ARG A 129 1.23 10.91 14.91
C ARG A 129 0.91 9.44 15.20
N PRO A 130 1.75 8.47 14.80
CA PRO A 130 1.49 7.04 15.01
C PRO A 130 1.16 6.66 16.45
N GLY A 131 1.81 7.27 17.44
CA GLY A 131 1.55 7.02 18.86
C GLY A 131 0.27 7.67 19.42
N GLU A 132 -0.42 8.46 18.61
CA GLU A 132 -1.68 9.14 18.93
C GLU A 132 -2.82 8.70 18.01
N ALA A 133 -2.54 7.88 17.00
CA ALA A 133 -3.52 7.43 16.02
C ALA A 133 -4.42 6.33 16.59
N PRO A 134 -5.65 6.17 16.08
CA PRO A 134 -6.51 5.05 16.46
C PRO A 134 -5.86 3.69 16.19
N ALA A 135 -6.37 2.68 16.89
CA ALA A 135 -6.00 1.29 16.71
C ALA A 135 -6.12 0.87 15.23
N ALA A 136 -5.19 0.02 14.80
CA ALA A 136 -5.18 -0.52 13.46
C ALA A 136 -6.45 -1.32 13.18
N ILE A 137 -6.97 -1.21 11.97
CA ILE A 137 -8.09 -2.01 11.50
C ILE A 137 -7.54 -2.98 10.46
N VAL A 138 -8.01 -4.23 10.55
CA VAL A 138 -7.68 -5.26 9.57
C VAL A 138 -8.13 -4.81 8.18
N ARG A 139 -7.24 -4.96 7.20
CA ARG A 139 -7.45 -4.51 5.83
C ARG A 139 -8.75 -5.07 5.21
N ASP A 140 -9.05 -6.35 5.44
CA ASP A 140 -10.28 -7.01 4.97
C ASP A 140 -11.56 -6.33 5.47
N THR A 141 -11.57 -5.83 6.72
CA THR A 141 -12.72 -5.08 7.25
C THR A 141 -12.95 -3.80 6.45
N LEU A 142 -11.89 -3.05 6.13
CA LEU A 142 -12.02 -1.83 5.35
C LEU A 142 -12.38 -2.10 3.87
N GLU A 143 -11.91 -3.21 3.31
CA GLU A 143 -12.31 -3.66 1.97
C GLU A 143 -13.80 -3.94 1.86
N LYS A 144 -14.40 -4.53 2.91
CA LYS A 144 -15.84 -4.79 2.97
C LYS A 144 -16.67 -3.50 2.93
N TYR A 145 -16.10 -2.38 3.38
CA TYR A 145 -16.71 -1.05 3.28
C TYR A 145 -16.40 -0.31 1.97
N GLY A 146 -15.65 -0.91 1.04
CA GLY A 146 -15.35 -0.27 -0.25
C GLY A 146 -14.31 0.86 -0.17
N LEU A 147 -13.59 1.00 0.96
CA LEU A 147 -12.61 2.08 1.16
C LEU A 147 -11.37 1.95 0.26
N GLN A 148 -11.05 0.74 -0.20
CA GLN A 148 -9.98 0.45 -1.17
C GLN A 148 -10.13 1.20 -2.50
N HIS A 149 -11.35 1.64 -2.83
CA HIS A 149 -11.62 2.40 -4.04
C HIS A 149 -11.18 3.86 -3.96
N CYS A 150 -11.06 4.39 -2.75
CA CYS A 150 -10.73 5.80 -2.49
C CYS A 150 -9.36 5.96 -1.80
N PHE A 151 -8.92 4.94 -1.06
CA PHE A 151 -7.74 4.98 -0.21
C PHE A 151 -6.83 3.80 -0.47
N TYR A 152 -5.54 4.01 -0.26
CA TYR A 152 -4.58 2.93 -0.21
C TYR A 152 -4.60 2.30 1.19
N LEU A 153 -4.92 0.99 1.26
CA LEU A 153 -5.06 0.27 2.52
C LEU A 153 -3.80 -0.52 2.91
N GLY A 154 -2.66 -0.33 2.23
CA GLY A 154 -1.45 -1.13 2.42
C GLY A 154 -1.31 -2.30 1.44
N SER A 155 -0.22 -3.06 1.57
CA SER A 155 0.08 -4.22 0.73
C SER A 155 -0.37 -5.52 1.39
N ALA A 156 -0.85 -6.47 0.58
CA ALA A 156 -1.20 -7.82 1.04
C ALA A 156 0.03 -8.69 1.35
N ASP A 157 1.23 -8.26 0.92
CA ASP A 157 2.49 -8.99 1.13
C ASP A 157 3.13 -8.71 2.50
N TRP A 158 2.53 -7.83 3.31
CA TRP A 158 3.03 -7.50 4.64
C TRP A 158 2.59 -8.57 5.65
N ALA A 159 3.50 -8.92 6.57
CA ALA A 159 3.26 -9.96 7.57
C ALA A 159 2.11 -9.61 8.55
N GLU A 160 1.83 -8.33 8.71
CA GLU A 160 0.75 -7.78 9.50
C GLU A 160 -0.33 -7.27 8.50
N ASP A 161 -1.52 -7.87 8.49
CA ASP A 161 -2.67 -7.47 7.63
C ASP A 161 -3.35 -6.19 8.16
N GLU A 162 -2.54 -5.24 8.61
CA GLU A 162 -2.95 -3.95 9.14
C GLU A 162 -3.05 -2.90 8.03
N SER A 163 -4.16 -2.17 8.00
CA SER A 163 -4.33 -1.06 7.07
C SER A 163 -3.56 0.18 7.52
N LEU A 164 -2.83 0.82 6.60
CA LEU A 164 -2.23 2.15 6.85
C LEU A 164 -3.29 3.21 7.19
N LEU A 165 -4.46 3.15 6.56
CA LEU A 165 -5.59 4.01 6.87
C LEU A 165 -6.20 3.59 8.21
N ARG A 166 -6.27 4.53 9.15
CA ARG A 166 -7.05 4.39 10.38
C ARG A 166 -8.44 4.98 10.18
N VAL A 167 -9.44 4.42 10.85
CA VAL A 167 -10.82 4.92 10.80
C VAL A 167 -11.36 5.05 12.21
N ALA A 168 -12.00 6.17 12.51
CA ALA A 168 -12.65 6.41 13.79
C ALA A 168 -14.02 7.07 13.61
N LEU A 169 -14.95 6.72 14.50
CA LEU A 169 -16.30 7.23 14.55
C LEU A 169 -16.42 8.31 15.61
N VAL A 170 -16.85 9.52 15.24
CA VAL A 170 -17.08 10.66 16.13
C VAL A 170 -18.53 10.66 16.60
N ASP A 171 -18.73 10.57 17.91
CA ASP A 171 -20.06 10.67 18.50
C ASP A 171 -20.57 12.12 18.62
N GLU A 172 -21.76 12.31 19.22
CA GLU A 172 -22.33 13.64 19.42
C GLU A 172 -21.55 14.48 20.44
N ALA A 173 -20.83 13.84 21.35
CA ALA A 173 -19.99 14.50 22.34
C ALA A 173 -18.60 14.88 21.79
N GLY A 174 -18.28 14.46 20.56
CA GLY A 174 -16.97 14.67 19.95
C GLY A 174 -15.93 13.63 20.39
N THR A 175 -16.34 12.56 21.08
CA THR A 175 -15.45 11.45 21.43
C THR A 175 -15.31 10.49 20.26
N LEU A 176 -14.09 10.02 20.01
CA LEU A 176 -13.78 9.07 18.97
C LEU A 176 -13.96 7.64 19.47
N ARG A 177 -14.53 6.79 18.62
CA ARG A 177 -14.79 5.37 18.86
C ARG A 177 -14.23 4.54 17.72
N GLY A 178 -13.79 3.31 18.00
CA GLY A 178 -13.40 2.36 16.97
C GLY A 178 -14.61 1.85 16.18
N LEU A 179 -14.35 1.18 15.07
CA LEU A 179 -15.40 0.48 14.33
C LEU A 179 -16.00 -0.64 15.19
N HIS A 180 -17.30 -0.90 15.01
CA HIS A 180 -18.03 -1.94 15.73
C HIS A 180 -18.00 -1.82 17.26
N GLY A 181 -17.78 -0.61 17.79
CA GLY A 181 -17.71 -0.37 19.23
C GLY A 181 -16.39 -0.81 19.88
N GLN A 182 -15.36 -1.08 19.09
CA GLN A 182 -14.02 -1.31 19.61
C GLN A 182 -13.43 -0.05 20.25
N ALA A 183 -12.49 -0.25 21.18
CA ALA A 183 -11.72 0.85 21.74
C ALA A 183 -10.97 1.57 20.61
N VAL A 184 -11.04 2.91 20.62
CA VAL A 184 -10.38 3.72 19.60
C VAL A 184 -8.85 3.69 19.75
N HIS A 185 -8.34 3.55 20.97
CA HIS A 185 -6.92 3.53 21.29
C HIS A 185 -6.71 2.83 22.63
N ASP A 186 -5.55 2.19 22.82
CA ASP A 186 -5.31 1.31 23.96
C ASP A 186 -5.15 2.05 25.30
N LYS A 187 -4.68 3.31 25.26
CA LYS A 187 -4.22 4.04 26.46
C LYS A 187 -4.96 5.33 26.76
N TYR A 188 -5.55 5.97 25.76
CA TYR A 188 -6.05 7.34 25.88
C TYR A 188 -7.38 7.48 25.16
N PRO A 189 -8.34 8.22 25.73
CA PRO A 189 -9.48 8.69 24.96
C PRO A 189 -9.02 9.70 23.91
N LEU A 190 -9.61 9.58 22.74
CA LEU A 190 -9.37 10.44 21.60
C LEU A 190 -10.64 11.26 21.36
N GLU A 191 -10.48 12.55 21.07
CA GLU A 191 -11.58 13.46 20.74
C GLU A 191 -11.32 14.19 19.44
N TYR A 192 -12.40 14.56 18.77
CA TYR A 192 -12.41 15.47 17.65
C TYR A 192 -13.51 16.50 17.82
N ARG A 193 -13.13 17.77 17.79
CA ARG A 193 -14.07 18.90 17.80
C ARG A 193 -13.79 19.83 16.63
N ASP A 194 -14.83 20.44 16.08
CA ASP A 194 -14.69 21.34 14.93
C ASP A 194 -13.90 22.62 15.26
N ASP A 195 -13.88 23.04 16.53
CA ASP A 195 -13.19 24.24 16.99
C ASP A 195 -11.74 23.99 17.45
N LEU A 196 -11.44 22.78 17.94
CA LEU A 196 -10.14 22.44 18.52
C LEU A 196 -9.36 21.39 17.70
N GLY A 197 -9.99 20.75 16.72
CA GLY A 197 -9.44 19.66 15.95
C GLY A 197 -9.31 18.35 16.72
N TYR A 198 -8.39 17.51 16.25
CA TYR A 198 -8.08 16.21 16.84
C TYR A 198 -7.26 16.34 18.12
N ARG A 199 -7.65 15.65 19.18
CA ARG A 199 -6.99 15.72 20.49
C ARG A 199 -6.87 14.35 21.15
N VAL A 200 -5.73 14.16 21.79
CA VAL A 200 -5.51 13.06 22.74
C VAL A 200 -5.69 13.61 24.15
N ILE A 201 -6.60 13.03 24.92
CA ILE A 201 -6.76 13.37 26.33
C ILE A 201 -5.81 12.49 27.13
N LYS A 202 -4.72 13.11 27.61
CA LYS A 202 -3.76 12.47 28.51
C LYS A 202 -4.24 12.75 29.94
N SER A 203 -4.71 11.70 30.61
CA SER A 203 -5.03 11.70 32.05
C SER A 203 -3.77 11.69 32.89
#